data_AF-A0AAU5GR12-F1
#
_entry.id   AF-A0AAU5GR12-F1
#
_cell.length_a   1.000
_cell.length_b   1.000
_cell.length_c   1.000
_cell.angle_alpha   90.00
_cell.angle_beta   90.00
_cell.angle_gamma   90.00
#
_symmetry.space_group_name_H-M   'P 1'
#
loop_
_entity.id
_entity.type
_entity.pdbx_description
1 polymer ?
#
loop_
_entity_poly.entity_id
_entity_poly.type
_entity_poly.pdbx_seq_one_letter_code
_entity_poly.pdbx_strand_id
1 'polypeptide(L)'
;MTARTLRRIVATTDVHSALDQTPAMLTHLHAARETSLVVDCGDFFEGSGYYRLGGGSIERQILLRLYDVLAPGNHGWPHHFEAGLRELTVCANAVDAATGAPLFRRHGGRTVAVTAVIGDQAFSAIPAHQRAGHGVTDPARALVELLLAHHHEADAWILLSHSGFEEDLRLADACPFLDVIFAGHCHSDHYAPEPVGNALVVKGAELGAGYALAEPVGSGWGAHTLTFPRVEQIPPELTAVTEQIGLIRHRLAAPLGPVTTRWRGTTPDRHDLMAATATRLYTELGADAVILNETALRPTALGSMLRLGDLLAVEPFGNQLVHAPVPEALAHDLPALLAYLTDRAGPLVTAPDPLPAGLGTVLTTDYLAETFLRRHLIWGVR
;
A
#
# COMPACT_ATOMS: atom_id res chain seq x y z
N MET A 1 23.96 -11.09 -20.91
CA MET A 1 24.14 -9.98 -19.95
C MET A 1 25.26 -10.38 -19.01
N THR A 2 26.27 -9.53 -18.84
CA THR A 2 27.31 -9.73 -17.81
C THR A 2 26.65 -9.70 -16.43
N ALA A 3 27.08 -10.58 -15.53
CA ALA A 3 26.58 -10.58 -14.16
C ALA A 3 26.93 -9.24 -13.48
N ARG A 4 25.93 -8.54 -12.93
CA ARG A 4 26.13 -7.30 -12.17
C ARG A 4 26.88 -7.63 -10.88
N THR A 5 27.88 -6.83 -10.53
CA THR A 5 28.49 -6.88 -9.20
C THR A 5 27.73 -5.93 -8.29
N LEU A 6 26.85 -6.48 -7.46
CA LEU A 6 26.00 -5.71 -6.55
C LEU A 6 26.80 -5.32 -5.30
N ARG A 7 26.69 -4.07 -4.88
CA ARG A 7 27.44 -3.49 -3.75
C ARG A 7 26.54 -3.01 -2.61
N ARG A 8 25.26 -2.77 -2.90
CA ARG A 8 24.28 -2.16 -2.01
C ARG A 8 22.86 -2.51 -2.45
N ILE A 9 21.89 -2.22 -1.58
CA ILE A 9 20.46 -2.41 -1.84
C ILE A 9 19.79 -1.04 -1.73
N VAL A 10 19.02 -0.68 -2.75
CA VAL A 10 18.22 0.54 -2.81
C VAL A 10 16.76 0.12 -2.77
N ALA A 11 16.03 0.56 -1.75
CA ALA A 11 14.65 0.18 -1.50
C ALA A 11 13.71 1.39 -1.55
N THR A 12 12.64 1.29 -2.34
CA THR A 12 11.49 2.18 -2.25
C THR A 12 10.35 1.52 -1.49
N THR A 13 9.36 2.32 -1.10
CA THR A 13 8.13 1.84 -0.46
C THR A 13 7.01 2.85 -0.69
N ASP A 14 5.76 2.38 -0.68
CA ASP A 14 4.55 3.21 -0.60
C ASP A 14 4.55 4.36 -1.62
N VAL A 15 4.96 4.03 -2.85
CA VAL A 15 5.02 5.01 -3.94
C VAL A 15 3.61 5.46 -4.33
N HIS A 16 2.59 4.60 -4.16
CA HIS A 16 1.17 4.92 -4.34
C HIS A 16 0.83 5.61 -5.66
N SER A 17 1.52 5.21 -6.74
CA SER A 17 1.39 5.86 -8.04
C SER A 17 1.60 7.39 -7.99
N ALA A 18 2.36 7.93 -7.03
CA ALA A 18 2.64 9.36 -6.91
C ALA A 18 3.68 9.79 -7.97
N LEU A 19 3.27 9.85 -9.24
CA LEU A 19 4.18 10.02 -10.38
C LEU A 19 4.48 11.49 -10.77
N ASP A 20 4.05 12.47 -9.97
CA ASP A 20 4.27 13.88 -10.28
C ASP A 20 5.74 14.30 -10.14
N GLN A 21 6.45 13.77 -9.14
CA GLN A 21 7.85 14.12 -8.84
C GLN A 21 8.84 13.00 -9.21
N THR A 22 8.37 11.95 -9.88
CA THR A 22 9.17 10.74 -10.13
C THR A 22 10.29 10.83 -11.16
N PRO A 23 10.47 11.85 -12.02
CA PRO A 23 11.64 11.88 -12.89
C PRO A 23 12.98 11.75 -12.15
N ALA A 24 13.09 12.34 -10.96
CA ALA A 24 14.24 12.17 -10.07
C ALA A 24 14.41 10.73 -9.60
N MET A 25 13.33 10.12 -9.08
CA MET A 25 13.29 8.70 -8.70
C MET A 25 13.69 7.79 -9.86
N LEU A 26 13.00 7.88 -11.01
CA LEU A 26 13.24 7.00 -12.16
C LEU A 26 14.68 7.09 -12.66
N THR A 27 15.22 8.31 -12.75
CA THR A 27 16.59 8.55 -13.21
C THR A 27 17.61 8.02 -12.20
N HIS A 28 17.39 8.26 -10.91
CA HIS A 28 18.27 7.76 -9.85
C HIS A 28 18.28 6.23 -9.82
N LEU A 29 17.12 5.59 -9.82
CA LEU A 29 16.99 4.14 -9.80
C LEU A 29 17.61 3.53 -11.06
N HIS A 30 17.40 4.12 -12.23
CA HIS A 30 18.03 3.66 -13.48
C HIS A 30 19.56 3.61 -13.37
N ALA A 31 20.19 4.66 -12.83
CA ALA A 31 21.63 4.68 -12.60
C ALA A 31 22.05 3.70 -11.48
N ALA A 32 21.27 3.61 -10.40
CA ALA A 32 21.58 2.75 -9.25
C ALA A 32 21.69 1.27 -9.63
N ARG A 33 20.91 0.81 -10.63
CA ARG A 33 20.91 -0.58 -11.09
C ARG A 33 22.27 -1.08 -11.55
N GLU A 34 23.17 -0.23 -12.02
CA GLU A 34 24.50 -0.69 -12.43
C GLU A 34 25.26 -1.38 -11.30
N THR A 35 25.03 -0.95 -10.06
CA THR A 35 25.82 -1.34 -8.88
C THR A 35 25.00 -1.79 -7.67
N SER A 36 23.67 -1.67 -7.71
CA SER A 36 22.79 -1.86 -6.55
C SER A 36 21.67 -2.81 -6.90
N LEU A 37 21.24 -3.67 -5.97
CA LEU A 37 19.96 -4.36 -6.08
C LEU A 37 18.85 -3.33 -5.85
N VAL A 38 17.93 -3.16 -6.78
CA VAL A 38 16.81 -2.22 -6.63
C VAL A 38 15.55 -2.99 -6.26
N VAL A 39 14.96 -2.64 -5.12
CA VAL A 39 13.83 -3.37 -4.53
C VAL A 39 12.70 -2.43 -4.14
N ASP A 40 11.49 -2.97 -4.02
CA ASP A 40 10.32 -2.23 -3.52
C ASP A 40 9.64 -3.01 -2.41
N CYS A 41 9.19 -2.30 -1.36
CA CYS A 41 8.61 -2.88 -0.16
C CYS A 41 7.06 -2.91 -0.18
N GLY A 42 6.44 -2.74 -1.35
CA GLY A 42 5.00 -2.81 -1.54
C GLY A 42 4.33 -1.45 -1.67
N ASP A 43 3.04 -1.49 -2.00
CA ASP A 43 2.18 -0.32 -2.27
C ASP A 43 2.75 0.65 -3.31
N PHE A 44 3.38 0.08 -4.35
CA PHE A 44 3.82 0.85 -5.50
C PHE A 44 2.64 1.40 -6.33
N PHE A 45 1.56 0.62 -6.40
CA PHE A 45 0.33 0.92 -7.13
C PHE A 45 -0.69 1.63 -6.24
N GLU A 46 -1.65 2.31 -6.88
CA GLU A 46 -2.89 2.86 -6.30
C GLU A 46 -2.68 3.92 -5.19
N GLY A 47 -3.52 4.94 -5.16
CA GLY A 47 -3.36 6.07 -4.23
C GLY A 47 -3.25 7.43 -4.92
N SER A 48 -3.31 7.47 -6.26
CA SER A 48 -3.35 8.71 -7.01
C SER A 48 -4.19 8.61 -8.29
N GLY A 49 -4.47 9.77 -8.88
CA GLY A 49 -5.10 9.87 -10.19
C GLY A 49 -4.31 9.21 -11.33
N TYR A 50 -3.00 8.99 -11.16
CA TYR A 50 -2.20 8.25 -12.15
C TYR A 50 -2.68 6.81 -12.30
N TYR A 51 -2.90 6.13 -11.18
CA TYR A 51 -3.45 4.78 -11.19
C TYR A 51 -4.86 4.76 -11.75
N ARG A 52 -5.71 5.70 -11.32
CA ARG A 52 -7.12 5.76 -11.75
C ARG A 52 -7.27 5.97 -13.25
N LEU A 53 -6.38 6.73 -13.88
CA LEU A 53 -6.42 7.00 -15.32
C LEU A 53 -5.56 6.04 -16.16
N GLY A 54 -4.54 5.42 -15.56
CA GLY A 54 -3.57 4.57 -16.23
C GLY A 54 -3.72 3.07 -15.96
N GLY A 55 -4.55 2.67 -15.00
CA GLY A 55 -4.84 1.28 -14.66
C GLY A 55 -3.63 0.45 -14.24
N GLY A 56 -2.60 1.06 -13.65
CA GLY A 56 -1.35 0.37 -13.26
C GLY A 56 -0.36 0.17 -14.41
N SER A 57 -0.68 0.56 -15.65
CA SER A 57 0.17 0.27 -16.82
C SER A 57 1.51 1.01 -16.80
N ILE A 58 1.59 2.22 -16.23
CA ILE A 58 2.82 2.99 -16.12
C ILE A 58 3.69 2.40 -15.01
N GLU A 59 3.07 2.11 -13.88
CA GLU A 59 3.67 1.51 -12.70
C GLU A 59 4.31 0.17 -13.04
N ARG A 60 3.57 -0.70 -13.73
CA ARG A 60 4.08 -1.98 -14.24
C ARG A 60 5.30 -1.79 -15.14
N GLN A 61 5.28 -0.80 -16.06
CA GLN A 61 6.43 -0.52 -16.93
C GLN A 61 7.66 -0.06 -16.13
N ILE A 62 7.45 0.75 -15.09
CA ILE A 62 8.51 1.21 -14.19
C ILE A 62 9.10 0.02 -13.44
N LEU A 63 8.26 -0.79 -12.79
CA LEU A 63 8.66 -1.94 -11.98
C LEU A 63 9.49 -2.93 -12.81
N LEU A 64 8.98 -3.36 -13.97
CA LEU A 64 9.69 -4.32 -14.83
C LEU A 64 11.00 -3.78 -15.42
N ARG A 65 11.13 -2.46 -15.54
CA ARG A 65 12.32 -1.84 -16.12
C ARG A 65 13.39 -1.58 -15.06
N LEU A 66 12.98 -1.18 -13.86
CA LEU A 66 13.86 -0.60 -12.87
C LEU A 66 14.14 -1.48 -11.64
N TYR A 67 13.27 -2.46 -11.35
CA TYR A 67 13.35 -3.22 -10.11
C TYR A 67 13.82 -4.66 -10.36
N ASP A 68 14.46 -5.22 -9.33
CA ASP A 68 15.00 -6.56 -9.33
C ASP A 68 14.19 -7.52 -8.43
N VAL A 69 13.63 -7.03 -7.31
CA VAL A 69 12.80 -7.81 -6.37
C VAL A 69 11.68 -6.93 -5.82
N LEU A 70 10.47 -7.47 -5.69
CA LEU A 70 9.29 -6.76 -5.18
C LEU A 70 8.70 -7.50 -3.98
N ALA A 71 8.27 -6.76 -2.97
CA ALA A 71 7.27 -7.23 -2.01
C ALA A 71 5.86 -6.85 -2.50
N PRO A 72 4.83 -7.70 -2.28
CA PRO A 72 3.46 -7.28 -2.49
C PRO A 72 2.99 -6.37 -1.33
N GLY A 73 2.29 -5.30 -1.70
CA GLY A 73 1.52 -4.50 -0.74
C GLY A 73 0.02 -4.79 -0.80
N ASN A 74 -0.75 -4.13 0.05
CA ASN A 74 -2.21 -4.26 0.01
C ASN A 74 -2.83 -3.53 -1.19
N HIS A 75 -2.22 -2.44 -1.63
CA HIS A 75 -2.62 -1.71 -2.82
C HIS A 75 -2.03 -2.35 -4.08
N GLY A 76 -2.91 -2.61 -5.06
CA GLY A 76 -2.53 -3.27 -6.31
C GLY A 76 -2.19 -4.75 -6.18
N TRP A 77 -2.65 -5.45 -5.14
CA TRP A 77 -2.44 -6.90 -4.94
C TRP A 77 -2.56 -7.76 -6.21
N PRO A 78 -3.57 -7.58 -7.10
CA PRO A 78 -3.69 -8.36 -8.33
C PRO A 78 -2.52 -8.19 -9.31
N HIS A 79 -1.86 -7.02 -9.34
CA HIS A 79 -0.75 -6.74 -10.26
C HIS A 79 0.44 -7.65 -10.02
N HIS A 80 0.66 -8.10 -8.78
CA HIS A 80 1.74 -9.02 -8.43
C HIS A 80 1.55 -10.44 -9.00
N PHE A 81 0.36 -10.77 -9.51
CA PHE A 81 0.10 -12.04 -10.21
C PHE A 81 0.30 -11.94 -11.72
N GLU A 82 0.48 -10.73 -12.26
CA GLU A 82 0.71 -10.52 -13.68
C GLU A 82 2.07 -11.04 -14.13
N ALA A 83 2.12 -11.51 -15.39
CA ALA A 83 3.35 -11.97 -16.01
C ALA A 83 4.41 -10.86 -16.02
N GLY A 84 5.63 -11.22 -15.65
CA GLY A 84 6.76 -10.32 -15.42
C GLY A 84 6.87 -9.90 -13.95
N LEU A 85 5.78 -9.38 -13.36
CA LEU A 85 5.81 -8.91 -11.97
C LEU A 85 5.82 -10.07 -10.99
N ARG A 86 5.08 -11.15 -11.30
CA ARG A 86 5.03 -12.37 -10.51
C ARG A 86 6.41 -13.00 -10.31
N GLU A 87 7.27 -12.94 -11.33
CA GLU A 87 8.61 -13.51 -11.29
C GLU A 87 9.60 -12.67 -10.46
N LEU A 88 9.33 -11.36 -10.31
CA LEU A 88 10.10 -10.44 -9.46
C LEU A 88 9.55 -10.39 -8.03
N THR A 89 8.29 -10.77 -7.82
CA THR A 89 7.64 -10.70 -6.51
C THR A 89 8.03 -11.88 -5.63
N VAL A 90 8.53 -11.58 -4.43
CA VAL A 90 8.76 -12.55 -3.37
C VAL A 90 7.81 -12.26 -2.21
N CYS A 91 7.36 -13.31 -1.51
CA CYS A 91 6.62 -13.19 -0.26
C CYS A 91 6.62 -14.56 0.45
N ALA A 92 7.12 -14.62 1.67
CA ALA A 92 7.30 -15.86 2.41
C ALA A 92 6.01 -16.37 3.04
N ASN A 93 5.10 -15.46 3.42
CA ASN A 93 3.95 -15.78 4.27
C ASN A 93 2.59 -15.76 3.57
N ALA A 94 2.52 -15.35 2.29
CA ALA A 94 1.30 -15.38 1.49
C ALA A 94 1.05 -16.76 0.87
N VAL A 95 -0.12 -17.33 1.13
CA VAL A 95 -0.47 -18.71 0.79
C VAL A 95 -1.86 -18.83 0.15
N ASP A 96 -2.05 -19.87 -0.65
CA ASP A 96 -3.39 -20.33 -1.03
C ASP A 96 -4.12 -20.83 0.23
N ALA A 97 -5.32 -20.30 0.48
CA ALA A 97 -6.04 -20.54 1.72
C ALA A 97 -6.55 -21.98 1.88
N ALA A 98 -6.73 -22.71 0.77
CA ALA A 98 -7.24 -24.08 0.78
C ALA A 98 -6.12 -25.12 0.94
N THR A 99 -4.98 -24.87 0.31
CA THR A 99 -3.87 -25.83 0.20
C THR A 99 -2.67 -25.49 1.07
N GLY A 100 -2.55 -24.23 1.51
CA GLY A 100 -1.36 -23.71 2.19
C GLY A 100 -0.15 -23.54 1.27
N ALA A 101 -0.30 -23.74 -0.04
CA ALA A 101 0.80 -23.59 -0.99
C ALA A 101 1.25 -22.11 -1.09
N PRO A 102 2.56 -21.83 -1.21
CA PRO A 102 3.04 -20.46 -1.38
C PRO A 102 2.47 -19.80 -2.66
N LEU A 103 1.99 -18.56 -2.55
CA LEU A 103 1.49 -17.81 -3.71
C LEU A 103 2.62 -17.22 -4.56
N PHE A 104 3.76 -16.93 -3.94
CA PHE A 104 4.92 -16.29 -4.55
C PHE A 104 6.20 -17.10 -4.28
N ARG A 105 7.28 -16.73 -4.99
CA ARG A 105 8.61 -17.24 -4.61
C ARG A 105 8.93 -16.76 -3.20
N ARG A 106 9.58 -17.60 -2.40
CA ARG A 106 9.88 -17.23 -1.00
C ARG A 106 11.16 -16.41 -0.84
N HIS A 107 12.15 -16.50 -1.74
CA HIS A 107 13.35 -15.65 -1.70
C HIS A 107 14.00 -15.47 -3.08
N GLY A 108 14.79 -14.41 -3.25
CA GLY A 108 15.65 -14.17 -4.40
C GLY A 108 17.10 -13.96 -3.96
N GLY A 109 18.02 -14.78 -4.48
CA GLY A 109 19.46 -14.65 -4.22
C GLY A 109 20.06 -15.94 -3.64
N ARG A 110 21.38 -16.08 -3.74
CA ARG A 110 22.13 -17.14 -3.04
C ARG A 110 22.87 -16.51 -1.87
N THR A 111 23.91 -15.72 -2.10
CA THR A 111 24.73 -15.11 -1.03
C THR A 111 23.99 -14.13 -0.11
N VAL A 112 23.09 -13.30 -0.67
CA VAL A 112 22.20 -12.43 0.11
C VAL A 112 20.78 -12.89 -0.18
N ALA A 113 20.10 -13.46 0.81
CA ALA A 113 18.72 -13.88 0.70
C ALA A 113 17.81 -12.67 0.87
N VAL A 114 17.10 -12.29 -0.20
CA VAL A 114 16.06 -11.26 -0.14
C VAL A 114 14.69 -11.92 -0.13
N THR A 115 13.90 -11.66 0.89
CA THR A 115 12.54 -12.16 1.05
C THR A 115 11.58 -11.01 1.40
N ALA A 116 10.28 -11.31 1.48
CA ALA A 116 9.28 -10.34 1.90
C ALA A 116 8.21 -10.97 2.78
N VAL A 117 7.51 -10.15 3.54
CA VAL A 117 6.28 -10.51 4.26
C VAL A 117 5.24 -9.41 4.14
N ILE A 118 3.97 -9.77 4.28
CA ILE A 118 2.86 -8.84 4.42
C ILE A 118 2.17 -9.09 5.76
N GLY A 119 1.89 -8.03 6.52
CA GLY A 119 1.23 -8.11 7.82
C GLY A 119 -0.26 -8.44 7.71
N ASP A 120 -0.86 -8.95 8.79
CA ASP A 120 -2.28 -9.34 8.82
C ASP A 120 -3.23 -8.15 8.57
N GLN A 121 -2.90 -6.98 9.15
CA GLN A 121 -3.66 -5.76 8.95
C GLN A 121 -3.61 -5.33 7.48
N ALA A 122 -2.40 -5.30 6.88
CA ALA A 122 -2.22 -4.93 5.49
C ALA A 122 -2.97 -5.90 4.57
N PHE A 123 -2.80 -7.21 4.77
CA PHE A 123 -3.51 -8.22 3.99
C PHE A 123 -5.03 -8.10 4.11
N SER A 124 -5.54 -7.80 5.31
CA SER A 124 -6.96 -7.61 5.55
C SER A 124 -7.54 -6.38 4.83
N ALA A 125 -6.72 -5.35 4.60
CA ALA A 125 -7.09 -4.15 3.86
C ALA A 125 -7.23 -4.37 2.35
N ILE A 126 -6.70 -5.47 1.79
CA ILE A 126 -6.92 -5.82 0.38
C ILE A 126 -8.42 -6.05 0.14
N PRO A 127 -9.01 -5.47 -0.92
CA PRO A 127 -10.42 -5.69 -1.25
C PRO A 127 -10.77 -7.19 -1.30
N ALA A 128 -11.88 -7.57 -0.67
CA ALA A 128 -12.21 -8.97 -0.44
C ALA A 128 -12.25 -9.82 -1.72
N HIS A 129 -12.69 -9.24 -2.85
CA HIS A 129 -12.71 -9.92 -4.14
C HIS A 129 -11.31 -10.16 -4.72
N GLN A 130 -10.31 -9.31 -4.40
CA GLN A 130 -8.93 -9.42 -4.91
C GLN A 130 -8.11 -10.45 -4.14
N ARG A 131 -8.40 -10.65 -2.84
CA ARG A 131 -7.74 -11.66 -2.00
C ARG A 131 -8.55 -12.94 -1.80
N ALA A 132 -9.62 -13.15 -2.58
CA ALA A 132 -10.44 -14.33 -2.46
C ALA A 132 -9.62 -15.61 -2.73
N GLY A 133 -9.65 -16.56 -1.79
CA GLY A 133 -8.85 -17.80 -1.87
C GLY A 133 -7.40 -17.64 -1.42
N HIS A 134 -6.97 -16.44 -1.03
CA HIS A 134 -5.64 -16.19 -0.48
C HIS A 134 -5.70 -16.06 1.05
N GLY A 135 -4.59 -16.34 1.71
CA GLY A 135 -4.39 -16.12 3.13
C GLY A 135 -2.94 -15.72 3.43
N VAL A 136 -2.71 -15.35 4.68
CA VAL A 136 -1.36 -15.11 5.21
C VAL A 136 -1.13 -15.97 6.43
N THR A 137 0.11 -16.40 6.59
CA THR A 137 0.59 -17.06 7.81
C THR A 137 1.35 -16.06 8.68
N ASP A 138 1.58 -16.42 9.94
CA ASP A 138 2.41 -15.64 10.86
C ASP A 138 3.77 -15.30 10.21
N PRO A 139 4.12 -14.01 10.06
CA PRO A 139 5.34 -13.61 9.37
C PRO A 139 6.61 -14.17 9.99
N ALA A 140 6.74 -14.14 11.32
CA ALA A 140 7.92 -14.64 12.02
C ALA A 140 8.10 -16.15 11.80
N ARG A 141 7.03 -16.93 11.92
CA ARG A 141 7.04 -18.37 11.64
C ARG A 141 7.46 -18.65 10.19
N ALA A 142 6.88 -17.93 9.22
CA ALA A 142 7.22 -18.10 7.81
C ALA A 142 8.70 -17.80 7.50
N LEU A 143 9.28 -16.82 8.21
CA LEU A 143 10.69 -16.45 8.10
C LEU A 143 11.61 -17.49 8.73
N VAL A 144 11.28 -18.01 9.92
CA VAL A 144 12.04 -19.09 10.56
C VAL A 144 12.03 -20.36 9.71
N GLU A 145 10.89 -20.74 9.13
CA GLU A 145 10.82 -21.88 8.20
C GLU A 145 11.70 -21.67 6.97
N LEU A 146 11.75 -20.44 6.45
CA LEU A 146 12.59 -20.09 5.31
C LEU A 146 14.08 -20.20 5.67
N LEU A 147 14.47 -19.69 6.83
CA LEU A 147 15.84 -19.82 7.36
C LEU A 147 16.23 -21.29 7.47
N LEU A 148 15.41 -22.12 8.12
CA LEU A 148 15.73 -23.54 8.31
C LEU A 148 15.97 -24.24 6.96
N ALA A 149 15.20 -23.91 5.93
CA ALA A 149 15.36 -24.48 4.60
C ALA A 149 16.61 -23.98 3.86
N HIS A 150 17.03 -22.72 4.04
CA HIS A 150 18.02 -22.07 3.16
C HIS A 150 19.22 -21.43 3.88
N HIS A 151 19.40 -21.61 5.19
CA HIS A 151 20.51 -21.02 5.95
C HIS A 151 21.90 -21.37 5.42
N HIS A 152 22.03 -22.49 4.70
CA HIS A 152 23.29 -22.94 4.09
C HIS A 152 23.57 -22.30 2.72
N GLU A 153 22.61 -21.53 2.19
CA GLU A 153 22.70 -20.91 0.86
C GLU A 153 23.07 -19.43 0.93
N ALA A 154 22.83 -18.77 2.07
CA ALA A 154 22.93 -17.32 2.25
C ALA A 154 23.75 -16.90 3.48
N ASP A 155 24.57 -15.88 3.29
CA ASP A 155 25.42 -15.29 4.33
C ASP A 155 24.76 -14.08 5.01
N ALA A 156 23.74 -13.50 4.37
CA ALA A 156 22.96 -12.37 4.89
C ALA A 156 21.48 -12.48 4.50
N TRP A 157 20.60 -11.94 5.34
CA TRP A 157 19.15 -12.00 5.24
C TRP A 157 18.52 -10.61 5.26
N ILE A 158 17.89 -10.27 4.15
CA ILE A 158 17.24 -8.97 3.92
C ILE A 158 15.75 -9.19 3.79
N LEU A 159 14.97 -8.46 4.59
CA LEU A 159 13.52 -8.50 4.55
C LEU A 159 12.95 -7.23 3.92
N LEU A 160 12.06 -7.41 2.95
CA LEU A 160 11.16 -6.37 2.45
C LEU A 160 9.81 -6.55 3.17
N SER A 161 9.53 -5.73 4.17
CA SER A 161 8.30 -5.91 4.97
C SER A 161 7.22 -4.92 4.57
N HIS A 162 6.01 -5.45 4.40
CA HIS A 162 4.79 -4.68 4.25
C HIS A 162 3.86 -4.92 5.46
N SER A 163 4.41 -4.77 6.66
CA SER A 163 3.71 -4.99 7.94
C SER A 163 3.56 -3.73 8.79
N GLY A 164 4.38 -2.70 8.50
CA GLY A 164 4.46 -1.47 9.28
C GLY A 164 5.63 -1.45 10.25
N PHE A 165 6.21 -0.27 10.45
CA PHE A 165 7.50 -0.07 11.12
C PHE A 165 7.52 -0.63 12.55
N GLU A 166 6.47 -0.41 13.35
CA GLU A 166 6.41 -0.98 14.70
C GLU A 166 6.35 -2.50 14.70
N GLU A 167 5.65 -3.10 13.73
CA GLU A 167 5.61 -4.54 13.58
C GLU A 167 6.97 -5.06 13.12
N ASP A 168 7.67 -4.31 12.29
CA ASP A 168 9.01 -4.64 11.82
C ASP A 168 10.06 -4.63 12.95
N LEU A 169 9.91 -3.74 13.94
CA LEU A 169 10.71 -3.79 15.17
C LEU A 169 10.46 -5.09 15.96
N ARG A 170 9.20 -5.53 16.06
CA ARG A 170 8.84 -6.81 16.72
C ARG A 170 9.36 -8.01 15.94
N LEU A 171 9.27 -7.96 14.60
CA LEU A 171 9.80 -8.99 13.72
C LEU A 171 11.31 -9.10 13.81
N ALA A 172 12.04 -7.98 13.90
CA ALA A 172 13.48 -7.99 14.09
C ALA A 172 13.90 -8.68 15.40
N ASP A 173 13.17 -8.43 16.50
CA ASP A 173 13.42 -9.10 17.78
C ASP A 173 13.10 -10.60 17.72
N ALA A 174 11.99 -10.98 17.07
CA ALA A 174 11.58 -12.37 16.92
C ALA A 174 12.45 -13.17 15.93
N CYS A 175 13.07 -12.49 14.97
CA CYS A 175 13.90 -13.08 13.90
C CYS A 175 15.32 -12.49 13.92
N PRO A 176 16.15 -12.77 14.94
CA PRO A 176 17.46 -12.14 15.13
C PRO A 176 18.54 -12.53 14.09
N PHE A 177 18.17 -13.36 13.12
CA PHE A 177 19.01 -13.73 11.98
C PHE A 177 18.92 -12.73 10.82
N LEU A 178 17.94 -11.82 10.85
CA LEU A 178 17.78 -10.77 9.85
C LEU A 178 18.87 -9.71 10.03
N ASP A 179 19.43 -9.22 8.93
CA ASP A 179 20.43 -8.16 8.94
C ASP A 179 19.81 -6.78 8.70
N VAL A 180 18.86 -6.70 7.75
CA VAL A 180 18.18 -5.44 7.39
C VAL A 180 16.72 -5.73 7.10
N ILE A 181 15.85 -4.89 7.65
CA ILE A 181 14.42 -4.85 7.32
C ILE A 181 14.13 -3.51 6.66
N PHE A 182 13.71 -3.55 5.40
CA PHE A 182 13.14 -2.40 4.71
C PHE A 182 11.63 -2.39 4.97
N ALA A 183 11.19 -1.41 5.74
CA ALA A 183 9.81 -1.27 6.19
C ALA A 183 8.94 -0.50 5.19
N GLY A 184 7.69 -0.92 5.04
CA GLY A 184 6.63 -0.24 4.28
C GLY A 184 5.29 -0.19 5.02
N HIS A 185 4.19 0.04 4.30
CA HIS A 185 2.79 0.00 4.75
C HIS A 185 2.35 1.10 5.73
N CYS A 186 3.18 1.42 6.73
CA CYS A 186 2.85 2.42 7.74
C CYS A 186 3.17 3.84 7.25
N HIS A 187 2.25 4.78 7.44
CA HIS A 187 2.54 6.22 7.30
C HIS A 187 3.25 6.79 8.54
N SER A 188 4.23 6.05 9.07
CA SER A 188 5.04 6.48 10.22
C SER A 188 5.92 7.66 9.85
N ASP A 189 5.99 8.66 10.73
CA ASP A 189 6.99 9.74 10.66
C ASP A 189 8.41 9.27 11.02
N HIS A 190 8.53 8.00 11.42
CA HIS A 190 9.80 7.38 11.76
C HIS A 190 10.42 6.70 10.53
N TYR A 191 11.48 7.34 10.02
CA TYR A 191 12.20 6.88 8.83
C TYR A 191 13.66 6.50 9.11
N ALA A 192 14.18 6.79 10.31
CA ALA A 192 15.57 6.53 10.61
C ALA A 192 15.83 5.02 10.73
N PRO A 193 17.07 4.57 10.46
CA PRO A 193 17.48 3.21 10.80
C PRO A 193 17.43 3.00 12.32
N GLU A 194 16.64 2.05 12.77
CA GLU A 194 16.53 1.64 14.17
C GLU A 194 17.21 0.27 14.37
N PRO A 195 18.24 0.19 15.23
CA PRO A 195 18.91 -1.08 15.52
C PRO A 195 18.06 -1.92 16.48
N VAL A 196 17.80 -3.17 16.09
CA VAL A 196 17.12 -4.17 16.92
C VAL A 196 17.93 -5.46 16.90
N GLY A 197 18.63 -5.74 18.00
CA GLY A 197 19.57 -6.85 18.06
C GLY A 197 20.68 -6.69 17.00
N ASN A 198 20.74 -7.61 16.04
CA ASN A 198 21.67 -7.57 14.91
C ASN A 198 21.11 -6.87 13.67
N ALA A 199 19.79 -6.61 13.63
CA ALA A 199 19.12 -6.07 12.46
C ALA A 199 19.08 -4.54 12.48
N LEU A 200 19.04 -3.93 11.30
CA LEU A 200 18.64 -2.53 11.11
C LEU A 200 17.26 -2.48 10.46
N VAL A 201 16.30 -1.80 11.09
CA VAL A 201 14.98 -1.51 10.50
C VAL A 201 14.99 -0.11 9.93
N VAL A 202 14.73 0.04 8.64
CA VAL A 202 14.82 1.33 7.93
C VAL A 202 13.65 1.52 6.96
N LYS A 203 13.19 2.74 6.78
CA LYS A 203 12.07 3.07 5.89
C LYS A 203 12.42 4.22 4.94
N GLY A 204 12.16 4.02 3.65
CA GLY A 204 12.28 5.09 2.66
C GLY A 204 11.16 6.12 2.81
N ALA A 205 11.41 7.37 2.39
CA ALA A 205 10.35 8.36 2.29
C ALA A 205 9.36 7.98 1.17
N GLU A 206 8.07 8.04 1.49
CA GLU A 206 6.97 7.57 0.64
C GLU A 206 6.70 8.46 -0.58
N LEU A 207 5.71 8.08 -1.40
CA LEU A 207 5.20 8.89 -2.51
C LEU A 207 6.27 9.28 -3.52
N GLY A 208 7.32 8.45 -3.63
CA GLY A 208 8.47 8.71 -4.49
C GLY A 208 9.35 9.88 -4.04
N ALA A 209 9.27 10.31 -2.77
CA ALA A 209 10.09 11.40 -2.23
C ALA A 209 11.52 10.96 -1.89
N GLY A 210 11.72 9.67 -1.58
CA GLY A 210 13.03 9.14 -1.23
C GLY A 210 13.11 7.62 -1.29
N TYR A 211 14.17 7.09 -0.70
CA TYR A 211 14.49 5.67 -0.68
C TYR A 211 15.29 5.34 0.58
N ALA A 212 15.28 4.06 0.96
CA ALA A 212 16.21 3.49 1.91
C ALA A 212 17.38 2.85 1.17
N LEU A 213 18.57 2.93 1.75
CA LEU A 213 19.81 2.35 1.26
C LEU A 213 20.37 1.43 2.33
N ALA A 214 20.82 0.24 1.96
CA ALA A 214 21.68 -0.58 2.82
C ALA A 214 22.95 -1.02 2.08
N GLU A 215 24.08 -1.00 2.79
CA GLU A 215 25.37 -1.42 2.24
C GLU A 215 26.21 -2.18 3.30
N PRO A 216 27.07 -3.12 2.88
CA PRO A 216 27.97 -3.81 3.81
C PRO A 216 28.95 -2.83 4.46
N VAL A 217 29.06 -2.87 5.79
CA VAL A 217 30.03 -2.10 6.58
C VAL A 217 30.76 -3.05 7.53
N GLY A 218 32.04 -3.32 7.24
CA GLY A 218 32.82 -4.31 7.98
C GLY A 218 32.21 -5.71 7.83
N SER A 219 31.82 -6.33 8.94
CA SER A 219 31.14 -7.63 8.97
C SER A 219 29.61 -7.53 9.06
N GLY A 220 29.04 -6.33 9.06
CA GLY A 220 27.59 -6.10 9.17
C GLY A 220 27.09 -5.15 8.08
N TRP A 221 26.01 -4.42 8.39
CA TRP A 221 25.34 -3.52 7.46
C TRP A 221 25.24 -2.11 8.02
N GLY A 222 25.33 -1.12 7.13
CA GLY A 222 24.89 0.25 7.36
C GLY A 222 23.60 0.50 6.57
N ALA A 223 22.69 1.30 7.13
CA ALA A 223 21.45 1.69 6.49
C ALA A 223 21.19 3.20 6.59
N HIS A 224 20.53 3.77 5.59
CA HIS A 224 20.24 5.20 5.52
C HIS A 224 18.92 5.47 4.80
N THR A 225 18.24 6.53 5.21
CA THR A 225 17.10 7.09 4.46
C THR A 225 17.54 8.35 3.74
N LEU A 226 17.29 8.40 2.44
CA LEU A 226 17.81 9.40 1.52
C LEU A 226 16.68 9.93 0.64
N THR A 227 16.83 11.16 0.16
CA THR A 227 15.93 11.74 -0.86
C THR A 227 16.52 11.54 -2.24
N PHE A 228 15.66 11.54 -3.27
CA PHE A 228 16.16 11.49 -4.63
C PHE A 228 16.85 12.81 -5.00
N PRO A 229 18.08 12.76 -5.55
CA PRO A 229 18.75 13.97 -5.98
C PRO A 229 18.00 14.63 -7.12
N ARG A 230 18.08 15.96 -7.21
CA ARG A 230 17.56 16.69 -8.37
C ARG A 230 18.28 16.22 -9.63
N VAL A 231 17.52 16.02 -10.70
CA VAL A 231 18.04 15.61 -12.00
C VAL A 231 17.84 16.71 -13.03
N GLU A 232 18.84 16.88 -13.89
CA GLU A 232 18.81 17.86 -14.99
C GLU A 232 18.37 17.23 -16.31
N GLN A 233 18.69 15.95 -16.51
CA GLN A 233 18.42 15.21 -17.74
C GLN A 233 17.85 13.84 -17.42
N ILE A 234 16.84 13.45 -18.19
CA ILE A 234 16.20 12.15 -18.11
C ILE A 234 16.90 11.23 -19.11
N PRO A 235 17.38 10.04 -18.69
CA PRO A 235 17.96 9.05 -19.60
C PRO A 235 17.03 8.74 -20.78
N PRO A 236 17.54 8.61 -22.02
CA PRO A 236 16.72 8.33 -23.20
C PRO A 236 15.83 7.09 -23.06
N GLU A 237 16.27 6.10 -22.29
CA GLU A 237 15.57 4.86 -21.99
C GLU A 237 14.29 5.07 -21.16
N LEU A 238 14.15 6.23 -20.53
CA LEU A 238 13.01 6.62 -19.68
C LEU A 238 12.11 7.68 -20.33
N THR A 239 12.42 8.13 -21.56
CA THR A 239 11.63 9.14 -22.26
C THR A 239 10.18 8.71 -22.41
N ALA A 240 9.93 7.51 -22.94
CA ALA A 240 8.58 7.03 -23.21
C ALA A 240 7.69 6.95 -21.95
N VAL A 241 8.23 6.46 -20.83
CA VAL A 241 7.47 6.37 -19.58
C VAL A 241 7.21 7.76 -18.98
N THR A 242 8.17 8.67 -19.10
CA THR A 242 8.02 10.06 -18.64
C THR A 242 6.99 10.82 -19.47
N GLU A 243 6.93 10.60 -20.78
CA GLU A 243 5.92 11.17 -21.66
C GLU A 243 4.51 10.68 -21.29
N GLN A 244 4.34 9.38 -21.00
CA GLN A 244 3.06 8.83 -20.51
C GLN A 244 2.63 9.47 -19.19
N ILE A 245 3.56 9.64 -18.24
CA ILE A 245 3.31 10.38 -17.00
C ILE A 245 2.86 11.82 -17.31
N GLY A 246 3.52 12.50 -18.24
CA GLY A 246 3.16 13.86 -18.65
C GLY A 246 1.75 13.96 -19.24
N LEU A 247 1.32 12.98 -20.04
CA LEU A 247 -0.02 12.91 -20.61
C LEU A 247 -1.10 12.77 -19.53
N ILE A 248 -0.88 11.91 -18.54
CA ILE A 248 -1.82 11.78 -17.42
C ILE A 248 -1.82 13.04 -16.56
N ARG A 249 -0.64 13.60 -16.25
CA ARG A 249 -0.52 14.86 -15.49
C ARG A 249 -1.35 15.99 -16.13
N HIS A 250 -1.29 16.11 -17.45
CA HIS A 250 -2.09 17.09 -18.17
C HIS A 250 -3.60 16.88 -17.96
N ARG A 251 -4.09 15.63 -17.96
CA ARG A 251 -5.49 15.31 -17.66
C ARG A 251 -5.86 15.63 -16.21
N LEU A 252 -4.99 15.31 -15.26
CA LEU A 252 -5.19 15.60 -13.83
C LEU A 252 -5.25 17.10 -13.55
N ALA A 253 -4.60 17.92 -14.37
CA ALA A 253 -4.64 19.38 -14.25
C ALA A 253 -5.98 20.01 -14.69
N ALA A 254 -6.91 19.24 -15.28
CA ALA A 254 -8.19 19.75 -15.74
C ALA A 254 -9.02 20.37 -14.60
N PRO A 255 -9.50 21.61 -14.73
CA PRO A 255 -10.32 22.25 -13.70
C PRO A 255 -11.73 21.65 -13.67
N LEU A 256 -12.25 21.41 -12.46
CA LEU A 256 -13.63 20.96 -12.22
C LEU A 256 -14.54 22.09 -11.74
N GLY A 257 -14.00 23.05 -10.98
CA GLY A 257 -14.76 24.19 -10.49
C GLY A 257 -14.15 24.82 -9.24
N PRO A 258 -14.66 25.98 -8.79
CA PRO A 258 -14.13 26.65 -7.61
C PRO A 258 -14.36 25.82 -6.34
N VAL A 259 -13.36 25.78 -5.46
CA VAL A 259 -13.50 25.20 -4.12
C VAL A 259 -14.36 26.12 -3.25
N THR A 260 -15.31 25.55 -2.51
CA THR A 260 -16.18 26.29 -1.59
C THR A 260 -15.37 26.95 -0.50
N THR A 261 -15.89 28.05 0.07
CA THR A 261 -15.17 28.85 1.09
C THR A 261 -14.75 28.04 2.31
N ARG A 262 -15.48 26.99 2.67
CA ARG A 262 -15.15 26.08 3.78
C ARG A 262 -13.81 25.37 3.60
N TRP A 263 -13.46 24.96 2.38
CA TRP A 263 -12.32 24.08 2.12
C TRP A 263 -11.17 24.77 1.36
N ARG A 264 -11.43 25.96 0.82
CA ARG A 264 -10.49 26.69 -0.03
C ARG A 264 -9.20 27.02 0.71
N GLY A 265 -8.06 26.60 0.15
CA GLY A 265 -6.74 26.91 0.70
C GLY A 265 -6.41 26.12 1.97
N THR A 266 -7.11 25.01 2.22
CA THR A 266 -6.93 24.16 3.40
C THR A 266 -6.56 22.74 2.98
N THR A 267 -6.04 21.94 3.90
CA THR A 267 -6.11 20.48 3.83
C THR A 267 -7.31 20.08 4.67
N PRO A 268 -8.46 19.72 4.07
CA PRO A 268 -9.64 19.37 4.85
C PRO A 268 -9.34 18.24 5.83
N ASP A 269 -9.85 18.38 7.05
CA ASP A 269 -9.89 17.25 7.97
C ASP A 269 -10.75 16.12 7.37
N ARG A 270 -10.26 14.89 7.54
CA ARG A 270 -10.86 13.70 6.92
C ARG A 270 -12.27 13.45 7.46
N HIS A 271 -12.45 13.55 8.77
CA HIS A 271 -13.74 13.36 9.42
C HIS A 271 -14.73 14.43 8.95
N ASP A 272 -14.33 15.70 8.99
CA ASP A 272 -15.20 16.81 8.61
C ASP A 272 -15.66 16.75 7.15
N LEU A 273 -14.77 16.34 6.24
CA LEU A 273 -15.09 16.17 4.82
C LEU A 273 -16.01 14.96 4.60
N MET A 274 -15.77 13.86 5.31
CA MET A 274 -16.63 12.67 5.24
C MET A 274 -18.02 12.95 5.81
N ALA A 275 -18.13 13.64 6.95
CA ALA A 275 -19.37 14.08 7.57
C ALA A 275 -20.20 14.97 6.63
N ALA A 276 -19.56 15.94 5.97
CA ALA A 276 -20.22 16.77 4.96
C ALA A 276 -20.72 15.93 3.77
N THR A 277 -19.94 14.94 3.34
CA THR A 277 -20.31 14.02 2.25
C THR A 277 -21.52 13.17 2.65
N ALA A 278 -21.48 12.50 3.81
CA ALA A 278 -22.57 11.68 4.32
C ALA A 278 -23.88 12.50 4.48
N THR A 279 -23.78 13.71 5.02
CA THR A 279 -24.94 14.62 5.17
C THR A 279 -25.55 14.98 3.83
N ARG A 280 -24.74 15.24 2.80
CA ARG A 280 -25.22 15.53 1.43
C ARG A 280 -25.90 14.31 0.82
N LEU A 281 -25.33 13.11 0.97
CA LEU A 281 -25.93 11.87 0.50
C LEU A 281 -27.29 11.59 1.18
N TYR A 282 -27.39 11.85 2.48
CA TYR A 282 -28.63 11.70 3.24
C TYR A 282 -29.70 12.73 2.83
N THR A 283 -29.35 14.02 2.84
CA THR A 283 -30.34 15.10 2.67
C THR A 283 -30.68 15.42 1.22
N GLU A 284 -29.72 15.41 0.30
CA GLU A 284 -29.92 15.82 -1.10
C GLU A 284 -30.22 14.64 -2.03
N LEU A 285 -29.69 13.45 -1.73
CA LEU A 285 -29.89 12.24 -2.54
C LEU A 285 -30.92 11.27 -1.94
N GLY A 286 -31.46 11.59 -0.76
CA GLY A 286 -32.61 10.89 -0.16
C GLY A 286 -32.32 9.47 0.31
N ALA A 287 -31.07 9.16 0.66
CA ALA A 287 -30.74 7.89 1.30
C ALA A 287 -31.36 7.82 2.71
N ASP A 288 -31.96 6.69 3.09
CA ASP A 288 -32.59 6.52 4.42
C ASP A 288 -31.55 6.47 5.56
N ALA A 289 -30.37 5.93 5.25
CA ALA A 289 -29.22 5.86 6.14
C ALA A 289 -27.93 5.76 5.32
N VAL A 290 -26.87 6.38 5.82
CA VAL A 290 -25.54 6.39 5.23
C VAL A 290 -24.53 5.94 6.28
N ILE A 291 -23.64 5.02 5.92
CA ILE A 291 -22.46 4.65 6.72
C ILE A 291 -21.25 4.69 5.79
N LEU A 292 -20.25 5.52 6.12
CA LEU A 292 -19.01 5.62 5.35
C LEU A 292 -17.81 5.52 6.29
N ASN A 293 -16.76 4.82 5.85
CA ASN A 293 -15.48 4.77 6.55
C ASN A 293 -14.62 5.96 6.14
N GLU A 294 -14.12 6.72 7.11
CA GLU A 294 -13.27 7.88 6.88
C GLU A 294 -12.01 7.53 6.06
N THR A 295 -11.51 6.31 6.22
CA THR A 295 -10.33 5.78 5.51
C THR A 295 -10.51 5.72 3.99
N ALA A 296 -11.74 5.87 3.47
CA ALA A 296 -12.00 6.05 2.05
C ALA A 296 -11.47 7.40 1.50
N LEU A 297 -11.14 8.37 2.37
CA LEU A 297 -10.59 9.67 1.97
C LEU A 297 -9.14 9.85 2.43
N ARG A 298 -8.31 10.45 1.58
CA ARG A 298 -6.94 10.88 1.92
C ARG A 298 -6.88 12.41 2.14
N PRO A 299 -6.19 12.89 3.18
CA PRO A 299 -5.92 14.32 3.37
C PRO A 299 -5.21 14.89 2.13
N THR A 300 -5.80 15.91 1.52
CA THR A 300 -5.28 16.53 0.30
C THR A 300 -5.42 18.05 0.42
N ALA A 301 -4.33 18.77 0.15
CA ALA A 301 -4.37 20.24 0.14
C ALA A 301 -5.19 20.73 -1.06
N LEU A 302 -6.19 21.58 -0.82
CA LEU A 302 -7.07 22.12 -1.84
C LEU A 302 -6.78 23.60 -2.11
N GLY A 303 -6.63 23.95 -3.38
CA GLY A 303 -6.46 25.33 -3.83
C GLY A 303 -7.78 26.12 -3.89
N SER A 304 -7.80 27.16 -4.72
CA SER A 304 -9.04 27.92 -5.04
C SER A 304 -9.89 27.29 -6.14
N MET A 305 -9.27 26.49 -7.00
CA MET A 305 -9.89 25.75 -8.10
C MET A 305 -9.64 24.26 -7.85
N LEU A 306 -10.72 23.48 -7.74
CA LEU A 306 -10.65 22.03 -7.68
C LEU A 306 -10.26 21.51 -9.06
N ARG A 307 -9.24 20.66 -9.11
CA ARG A 307 -8.82 19.95 -10.32
C ARG A 307 -9.21 18.47 -10.22
N LEU A 308 -9.20 17.78 -11.36
CA LEU A 308 -9.42 16.33 -11.39
C LEU A 308 -8.41 15.59 -10.51
N GLY A 309 -7.15 16.01 -10.53
CA GLY A 309 -6.09 15.45 -9.68
C GLY A 309 -6.40 15.58 -8.19
N ASP A 310 -6.91 16.73 -7.75
CA ASP A 310 -7.26 16.95 -6.34
C ASP A 310 -8.39 16.00 -5.91
N LEU A 311 -9.42 15.84 -6.73
CA LEU A 311 -10.53 14.93 -6.45
C LEU A 311 -10.06 13.47 -6.35
N LEU A 312 -9.22 13.04 -7.29
CA LEU A 312 -8.67 11.68 -7.32
C LEU A 312 -7.54 11.46 -6.30
N ALA A 313 -7.01 12.51 -5.68
CA ALA A 313 -6.14 12.40 -4.51
C ALA A 313 -6.96 12.28 -3.23
N VAL A 314 -8.08 13.00 -3.12
CA VAL A 314 -9.02 12.92 -2.00
C VAL A 314 -9.68 11.53 -1.92
N GLU A 315 -10.21 11.01 -3.01
CA GLU A 315 -10.78 9.65 -3.08
C GLU A 315 -10.05 8.86 -4.20
N PRO A 316 -8.92 8.20 -3.86
CA PRO A 316 -8.07 7.57 -4.86
C PRO A 316 -8.45 6.11 -5.18
N PHE A 317 -9.42 5.55 -4.46
CA PHE A 317 -9.74 4.12 -4.55
C PHE A 317 -10.81 3.86 -5.62
N GLY A 318 -11.60 4.89 -5.98
CA GLY A 318 -12.68 4.77 -6.94
C GLY A 318 -13.86 3.96 -6.39
N ASN A 319 -14.10 4.08 -5.09
CA ASN A 319 -15.21 3.45 -4.41
C ASN A 319 -16.54 3.80 -5.11
N GLN A 320 -17.42 2.82 -5.22
CA GLN A 320 -18.79 3.04 -5.70
C GLN A 320 -19.74 3.15 -4.50
N LEU A 321 -20.71 4.05 -4.59
CA LEU A 321 -21.79 4.11 -3.61
C LEU A 321 -22.84 3.05 -3.96
N VAL A 322 -23.18 2.20 -2.98
CA VAL A 322 -24.13 1.10 -3.14
C VAL A 322 -25.08 1.03 -1.96
N HIS A 323 -26.32 0.58 -2.21
CA HIS A 323 -27.22 0.17 -1.14
C HIS A 323 -26.88 -1.26 -0.73
N ALA A 324 -26.52 -1.43 0.54
CA ALA A 324 -26.19 -2.73 1.13
C ALA A 324 -27.25 -3.14 2.15
N PRO A 325 -27.70 -4.41 2.15
CA PRO A 325 -28.57 -4.91 3.20
C PRO A 325 -27.80 -4.94 4.54
N VAL A 326 -28.47 -4.55 5.62
CA VAL A 326 -27.93 -4.71 6.97
C VAL A 326 -28.26 -6.14 7.43
N PRO A 327 -27.28 -6.91 7.92
CA PRO A 327 -27.55 -8.26 8.44
C PRO A 327 -28.61 -8.24 9.54
N GLU A 328 -29.61 -9.13 9.47
CA GLU A 328 -30.77 -9.13 10.38
C GLU A 328 -30.36 -9.21 11.85
N ALA A 329 -29.31 -9.99 12.15
CA ALA A 329 -28.73 -10.12 13.48
C ALA A 329 -28.18 -8.79 14.05
N LEU A 330 -27.82 -7.85 13.19
CA LEU A 330 -27.24 -6.55 13.53
C LEU A 330 -28.20 -5.38 13.28
N ALA A 331 -29.29 -5.59 12.53
CA ALA A 331 -30.28 -4.56 12.21
C ALA A 331 -30.97 -3.97 13.45
N HIS A 332 -30.96 -4.70 14.56
CA HIS A 332 -31.51 -4.30 15.86
C HIS A 332 -30.43 -3.95 16.90
N ASP A 333 -29.16 -4.13 16.57
CA ASP A 333 -28.00 -3.79 17.43
C ASP A 333 -26.99 -2.95 16.62
N LEU A 334 -27.41 -1.73 16.32
CA LEU A 334 -26.59 -0.76 15.57
C LEU A 334 -25.27 -0.42 16.27
N PRO A 335 -25.19 -0.29 17.61
CA PRO A 335 -23.91 -0.14 18.29
C PRO A 335 -22.94 -1.29 18.00
N ALA A 336 -23.40 -2.54 18.02
CA ALA A 336 -22.56 -3.68 17.67
C ALA A 336 -22.13 -3.66 16.19
N LEU A 337 -23.02 -3.27 15.27
CA LEU A 337 -22.68 -3.10 13.85
C LEU A 337 -21.57 -2.05 13.67
N LEU A 338 -21.73 -0.88 14.27
CA LEU A 338 -20.77 0.21 14.16
C LEU A 338 -19.44 -0.17 14.80
N ALA A 339 -19.43 -0.80 15.97
CA ALA A 339 -18.20 -1.30 16.60
C ALA A 339 -17.49 -2.33 15.72
N TYR A 340 -18.23 -3.29 15.15
CA TYR A 340 -17.69 -4.30 14.24
C TYR A 340 -17.05 -3.70 12.98
N LEU A 341 -17.71 -2.70 12.38
CA LEU A 341 -17.21 -2.00 11.20
C LEU A 341 -16.02 -1.09 11.56
N THR A 342 -16.08 -0.37 12.68
CA THR A 342 -15.00 0.53 13.12
C THR A 342 -13.71 -0.22 13.41
N ASP A 343 -13.81 -1.38 14.05
CA ASP A 343 -12.68 -2.28 14.33
C ASP A 343 -11.94 -2.73 13.06
N ARG A 344 -12.66 -2.85 11.93
CA ARG A 344 -12.11 -3.43 10.68
C ARG A 344 -11.83 -2.43 9.56
N ALA A 345 -12.59 -1.35 9.49
CA ALA A 345 -12.50 -0.35 8.43
C ALA A 345 -11.99 1.02 8.94
N GLY A 346 -11.79 1.15 10.26
CA GLY A 346 -11.42 2.40 10.91
C GLY A 346 -12.63 3.29 11.22
N PRO A 347 -12.38 4.56 11.60
CA PRO A 347 -13.43 5.49 11.99
C PRO A 347 -14.54 5.62 10.94
N LEU A 348 -15.78 5.74 11.42
CA LEU A 348 -16.97 5.80 10.58
C LEU A 348 -17.71 7.11 10.80
N VAL A 349 -18.38 7.54 9.74
CA VAL A 349 -19.37 8.62 9.75
C VAL A 349 -20.72 8.02 9.38
N THR A 350 -21.77 8.47 10.08
CA THR A 350 -23.15 8.08 9.79
C THR A 350 -24.03 9.29 9.49
N ALA A 351 -25.08 9.09 8.70
CA ALA A 351 -26.15 10.08 8.52
C ALA A 351 -27.51 9.37 8.32
N PRO A 352 -28.53 9.65 9.14
CA PRO A 352 -28.49 10.54 10.30
C PRO A 352 -27.66 9.93 11.43
N ASP A 353 -27.19 10.76 12.35
CA ASP A 353 -26.53 10.33 13.58
C ASP A 353 -27.35 10.81 14.79
N PRO A 354 -27.93 9.90 15.61
CA PRO A 354 -27.84 8.44 15.50
C PRO A 354 -28.67 7.87 14.34
N LEU A 355 -28.26 6.70 13.86
CA LEU A 355 -28.99 5.92 12.86
C LEU A 355 -30.37 5.44 13.38
N PRO A 356 -31.40 5.36 12.52
CA PRO A 356 -32.72 4.88 12.93
C PRO A 356 -32.71 3.37 13.21
N ALA A 357 -33.55 2.90 14.13
CA ALA A 357 -33.67 1.47 14.45
C ALA A 357 -34.36 0.68 13.32
N GLY A 358 -34.03 -0.62 13.20
CA GLY A 358 -34.69 -1.52 12.25
C GLY A 358 -34.27 -1.28 10.79
N LEU A 359 -33.02 -0.84 10.58
CA LEU A 359 -32.48 -0.60 9.24
C LEU A 359 -32.43 -1.89 8.43
N GLY A 360 -33.17 -1.94 7.33
CA GLY A 360 -33.06 -3.02 6.34
C GLY A 360 -31.88 -2.81 5.37
N THR A 361 -31.57 -1.56 5.04
CA THR A 361 -30.53 -1.20 4.06
C THR A 361 -29.82 0.09 4.44
N VAL A 362 -28.57 0.23 4.00
CA VAL A 362 -27.76 1.43 4.18
C VAL A 362 -27.03 1.79 2.89
N LEU A 363 -26.89 3.08 2.58
CA LEU A 363 -25.99 3.55 1.53
C LEU A 363 -24.55 3.60 2.07
N THR A 364 -23.64 2.92 1.39
CA THR A 364 -22.24 2.79 1.82
C THR A 364 -21.33 2.61 0.61
N THR A 365 -20.02 2.45 0.84
CA THR A 365 -19.07 2.08 -0.22
C THR A 365 -19.21 0.60 -0.58
N ASP A 366 -18.93 0.26 -1.84
CA ASP A 366 -18.80 -1.12 -2.29
C ASP A 366 -17.77 -1.90 -1.47
N TYR A 367 -16.68 -1.28 -1.04
CA TYR A 367 -15.72 -1.86 -0.11
C TYR A 367 -16.38 -2.35 1.19
N LEU A 368 -17.11 -1.49 1.92
CA LEU A 368 -17.79 -1.88 3.16
C LEU A 368 -18.88 -2.92 2.89
N ALA A 369 -19.63 -2.73 1.82
CA ALA A 369 -20.72 -3.62 1.43
C ALA A 369 -20.22 -5.06 1.18
N GLU A 370 -19.19 -5.21 0.35
CA GLU A 370 -18.68 -6.52 -0.08
C GLU A 370 -17.86 -7.21 0.99
N THR A 371 -17.07 -6.44 1.74
CA THR A 371 -16.13 -6.99 2.72
C THR A 371 -16.84 -7.34 4.02
N PHE A 372 -17.81 -6.53 4.46
CA PHE A 372 -18.33 -6.62 5.82
C PHE A 372 -19.85 -6.85 5.91
N LEU A 373 -20.64 -6.35 4.96
CA LEU A 373 -22.11 -6.43 5.05
C LEU A 373 -22.72 -7.63 4.30
N ARG A 374 -22.18 -8.00 3.13
CA ARG A 374 -22.73 -9.09 2.30
C ARG A 374 -22.43 -10.51 2.83
N ARG A 375 -21.47 -10.68 3.75
CA ARG A 375 -20.88 -11.99 4.09
C ARG A 375 -21.17 -12.55 5.49
N HIS A 376 -22.10 -12.00 6.26
CA HIS A 376 -22.48 -12.59 7.55
C HIS A 376 -23.45 -13.78 7.45
N LEU A 377 -23.09 -14.77 6.63
CA LEU A 377 -23.45 -16.15 6.86
C LEU A 377 -22.18 -16.86 7.35
N ILE A 378 -22.29 -17.46 8.54
CA ILE A 378 -21.26 -18.21 9.30
C ILE A 378 -20.48 -17.34 10.32
N TRP A 379 -21.19 -16.79 11.31
CA TRP A 379 -20.70 -16.88 12.69
C TRP A 379 -21.24 -18.19 13.26
N GLY A 380 -20.41 -19.22 13.26
CA GLY A 380 -20.67 -20.49 13.92
C GLY A 380 -19.51 -20.79 14.83
N VAL A 381 -19.77 -20.68 16.14
CA VAL A 381 -18.92 -21.17 17.22
C VAL A 381 -18.30 -22.53 16.86
N ARG A 382 -16.97 -22.62 16.90
CA ARG A 382 -16.21 -23.73 17.46
C ARG A 382 -14.74 -23.37 17.65
#